data_AF-A0A3U3JIW1-F1
#
_entry.id   AF-A0A3U3JIW1-F1
#
_cell.length_a   1.000
_cell.length_b   1.000
_cell.length_c   1.000
_cell.angle_alpha   90.00
_cell.angle_beta   90.00
_cell.angle_gamma   90.00
#
_symmetry.space_group_name_H-M   'P 1'
#
loop_
_entity.id
_entity.type
_entity.pdbx_description
1 polymer ?
#
loop_
_entity_poly.entity_id
_entity_poly.type
_entity_poly.pdbx_seq_one_letter_code
_entity_poly.pdbx_strand_id
1 'polypeptide(L)'
;SGDTGLRDVQRLAEAGDFPPVNEAARGSYRQISLRDAYIDHLLGYISVNNLTPLKLVFNAGNGAAGPVIDAIEARLKALGAPVEFIKIHNTPDGTFPNGIPNPLLPECRDDTRKAV
;
A
#
# COMPACT_ATOMS: atom_id res chain seq x y z
N SER A 1 2.48 -24.49 -1.06
CA SER A 1 2.87 -23.27 -0.33
C SER A 1 3.00 -23.45 1.19
N GLY A 2 3.09 -24.67 1.72
CA GLY A 2 3.14 -24.90 3.18
C GLY A 2 4.54 -24.97 3.81
N ASP A 3 5.59 -24.92 3.00
CA ASP A 3 6.97 -25.29 3.40
C ASP A 3 7.84 -24.07 3.77
N THR A 4 7.22 -22.94 4.13
CA THR A 4 7.89 -21.68 4.50
C THR A 4 7.84 -21.40 6.00
N GLY A 5 7.59 -22.43 6.83
CA GLY A 5 7.33 -22.30 8.27
C GLY A 5 5.87 -21.95 8.62
N LEU A 6 4.99 -21.74 7.64
CA LEU A 6 3.57 -21.45 7.88
C LEU A 6 2.84 -22.61 8.59
N ARG A 7 3.22 -23.86 8.28
CA ARG A 7 2.67 -25.04 8.98
C ARG A 7 3.14 -25.14 10.43
N ASP A 8 4.32 -24.60 10.75
CA ASP A 8 4.83 -24.56 12.12
C ASP A 8 4.07 -23.52 12.95
N VAL A 9 3.81 -22.34 12.37
CA VAL A 9 2.95 -21.32 13.00
C VAL A 9 1.54 -21.86 13.23
N GLN A 10 0.95 -22.53 12.24
CA GLN A 10 -0.34 -23.18 12.37
C GLN A 10 -0.34 -24.19 13.53
N ARG A 11 0.63 -25.12 13.55
CA ARG A 11 0.74 -26.17 14.57
C ARG A 11 0.90 -25.58 15.98
N LEU A 12 1.73 -24.54 16.12
CA LEU A 12 1.94 -23.85 17.39
C LEU A 12 0.64 -23.19 17.89
N ALA A 13 -0.08 -22.50 17.00
CA ALA A 13 -1.35 -21.88 17.33
C ALA A 13 -2.44 -22.90 17.68
N GLU A 14 -2.52 -24.02 16.96
CA GLU A 14 -3.48 -25.11 17.20
C GLU A 14 -3.19 -25.87 18.51
N ALA A 15 -1.90 -26.09 18.82
CA ALA A 15 -1.51 -26.75 20.06
C ALA A 15 -1.81 -25.89 21.30
N GLY A 16 -1.81 -24.56 21.15
CA GLY A 16 -2.04 -23.62 22.26
C GLY A 16 -0.98 -23.69 23.36
N ASP A 17 0.14 -24.37 23.10
CA ASP A 17 1.21 -24.64 24.07
C ASP A 17 2.19 -23.46 24.11
N PHE A 18 1.72 -22.35 24.68
CA PHE A 18 2.52 -21.15 24.88
C PHE A 18 3.06 -21.09 26.31
N PRO A 19 4.35 -20.77 26.51
CA PRO A 19 4.89 -20.60 27.84
C PRO A 19 4.19 -19.44 28.58
N PRO A 20 4.11 -19.50 29.92
CA PRO A 20 3.57 -18.39 30.71
C PRO A 20 4.38 -17.11 30.46
N VAL A 21 3.71 -15.98 30.46
CA VAL A 21 4.33 -14.67 30.23
C VAL A 21 5.28 -14.35 31.38
N ASN A 22 6.53 -14.02 31.06
CA ASN A 22 7.48 -13.42 32.00
C ASN A 22 7.27 -11.90 32.04
N GLU A 23 6.64 -11.39 33.11
CA GLU A 23 6.36 -9.96 33.28
C GLU A 23 7.63 -9.09 33.25
N ALA A 24 8.78 -9.61 33.72
CA ALA A 24 10.05 -8.87 33.73
C ALA A 24 10.69 -8.76 32.33
N ALA A 25 10.23 -9.55 31.35
CA ALA A 25 10.73 -9.58 29.97
C ALA A 25 9.63 -9.26 28.94
N ARG A 26 8.54 -8.61 29.38
CA ARG A 26 7.42 -8.29 28.51
C ARG A 26 7.83 -7.26 27.46
N GLY A 27 7.49 -7.54 26.20
CA GLY A 27 7.73 -6.61 25.09
C GLY A 27 6.93 -5.31 25.22
N SER A 28 7.32 -4.31 24.44
CA SER A 28 6.65 -3.01 24.35
C SER A 28 6.03 -2.77 22.98
N TYR A 29 4.97 -1.97 22.93
CA TYR A 29 4.38 -1.48 21.69
C TYR A 29 4.91 -0.08 21.35
N ARG A 30 5.22 0.16 20.08
CA ARG A 30 5.57 1.48 19.56
C ARG A 30 4.87 1.73 18.23
N GLN A 31 4.32 2.92 18.07
CA GLN A 31 3.83 3.39 16.77
C GLN A 31 4.97 4.03 15.99
N ILE A 32 5.20 3.55 14.78
CA ILE A 32 6.16 4.09 13.83
C ILE A 32 5.47 4.24 12.47
N SER A 33 5.76 5.35 11.79
CA SER A 33 5.41 5.51 10.38
C SER A 33 6.67 5.35 9.56
N LEU A 34 6.65 4.43 8.59
CA LEU A 34 7.74 4.23 7.63
C LEU A 34 7.40 4.88 6.28
N ARG A 35 6.30 5.64 6.19
CA ARG A 35 5.80 6.17 4.91
C ARG A 35 6.85 7.04 4.23
N ASP A 36 7.42 8.02 4.92
CA ASP A 36 8.39 8.93 4.29
C ASP A 36 9.64 8.20 3.81
N ALA A 37 10.21 7.33 4.65
CA ALA A 37 11.37 6.51 4.27
C ALA A 37 11.07 5.59 3.08
N TYR A 38 9.86 5.02 3.01
CA TYR A 38 9.41 4.21 1.89
C TYR A 38 9.28 5.04 0.60
N ILE A 39 8.67 6.23 0.67
CA ILE A 39 8.54 7.14 -0.47
C ILE A 39 9.91 7.61 -0.97
N ASP A 40 10.81 7.96 -0.05
CA ASP A 40 12.20 8.33 -0.38
C ASP A 40 12.92 7.20 -1.12
N HIS A 41 12.75 5.96 -0.64
CA HIS A 41 13.31 4.79 -1.30
C HIS A 41 12.73 4.58 -2.71
N LEU A 42 11.40 4.71 -2.88
CA LEU A 42 10.76 4.58 -4.20
C LEU A 42 11.26 5.63 -5.19
N LEU A 43 11.42 6.88 -4.76
CA LEU A 43 11.94 7.93 -5.63
C LEU A 43 13.42 7.75 -5.94
N GLY A 44 14.17 7.00 -5.14
CA GLY A 44 15.53 6.57 -5.45
C GLY A 44 15.65 5.71 -6.71
N TYR A 45 14.55 5.12 -7.21
CA TYR A 45 14.55 4.34 -8.45
C TYR A 45 14.54 5.19 -9.72
N ILE A 46 14.18 6.48 -9.63
CA ILE A 46 14.01 7.34 -10.80
C ILE A 46 14.74 8.68 -10.64
N SER A 47 15.13 9.28 -11.77
CA SER A 47 15.56 10.68 -11.78
C SER A 47 14.35 11.56 -12.06
N VAL A 48 13.84 12.26 -11.04
CA VAL A 48 12.63 13.11 -11.16
C VAL A 48 12.76 14.17 -12.26
N ASN A 49 13.98 14.70 -12.48
CA ASN A 49 14.27 15.67 -13.54
C ASN A 49 14.11 15.10 -14.96
N ASN A 50 14.06 13.78 -15.12
CA ASN A 50 13.83 13.14 -16.42
C ASN A 50 12.33 12.98 -16.73
N LEU A 51 11.44 13.31 -15.78
CA LEU A 51 10.00 13.26 -16.02
C LEU A 51 9.58 14.42 -16.93
N THR A 52 8.87 14.08 -17.99
CA THR A 52 8.16 15.05 -18.85
C THR A 52 6.75 15.29 -18.32
N PRO A 53 6.01 16.30 -18.83
CA PRO A 53 4.58 16.44 -18.58
C PRO A 53 3.83 15.12 -18.79
N LEU A 54 3.29 14.56 -17.72
CA LEU A 54 2.54 13.30 -17.73
C LEU A 54 1.23 13.44 -16.95
N LYS A 55 0.18 12.82 -17.48
CA LYS A 55 -1.11 12.64 -16.80
C LYS A 55 -1.25 11.17 -16.41
N LEU A 56 -1.36 10.91 -15.11
CA LEU A 56 -1.33 9.57 -14.53
C LEU A 56 -2.65 9.28 -13.83
N VAL A 57 -3.33 8.22 -14.26
CA VAL A 57 -4.56 7.74 -13.62
C VAL A 57 -4.22 6.64 -12.64
N PHE A 58 -4.70 6.77 -11.41
CA PHE A 58 -4.58 5.77 -10.35
C PHE A 58 -5.96 5.37 -9.87
N ASN A 59 -6.20 4.05 -9.79
CA ASN A 59 -7.40 3.50 -9.15
C ASN A 59 -6.95 2.66 -7.96
N ALA A 60 -7.18 3.14 -6.74
CA ALA A 60 -6.81 2.41 -5.53
C ALA A 60 -7.91 1.41 -5.10
N GLY A 61 -9.09 1.46 -5.73
CA GLY A 61 -10.27 0.64 -5.44
C GLY A 61 -10.59 0.54 -3.95
N ASN A 62 -10.50 1.69 -3.26
CA ASN A 62 -10.72 1.85 -1.82
C ASN A 62 -9.77 1.02 -0.92
N GLY A 63 -8.69 0.48 -1.48
CA GLY A 63 -7.66 -0.25 -0.76
C GLY A 63 -6.62 0.66 -0.09
N ALA A 64 -5.61 0.02 0.48
CA ALA A 64 -4.55 0.69 1.23
C ALA A 64 -3.57 1.52 0.38
N ALA A 65 -3.65 1.43 -0.97
CA ALA A 65 -2.74 2.13 -1.87
C ALA A 65 -2.96 3.65 -1.89
N GLY A 66 -4.19 4.12 -1.64
CA GLY A 66 -4.53 5.54 -1.78
C GLY A 66 -3.66 6.51 -0.97
N PRO A 67 -3.49 6.30 0.35
CA PRO A 67 -2.60 7.13 1.17
C PRO A 67 -1.13 7.12 0.72
N VAL A 68 -0.68 6.06 0.04
CA VAL A 68 0.67 5.98 -0.53
C VAL A 68 0.74 6.81 -1.82
N ILE A 69 -0.27 6.71 -2.69
CA ILE A 69 -0.38 7.51 -3.91
C ILE A 69 -0.39 9.01 -3.56
N ASP A 70 -1.15 9.42 -2.55
CA ASP A 70 -1.19 10.81 -2.07
C ASP A 70 0.18 11.30 -1.59
N ALA A 71 0.93 10.44 -0.90
CA ALA A 71 2.27 10.77 -0.43
C ALA A 71 3.30 10.87 -1.57
N ILE A 72 3.20 10.00 -2.59
CA ILE A 72 4.00 10.08 -3.82
C ILE A 72 3.69 11.40 -4.55
N GLU A 73 2.42 11.71 -4.76
CA GLU A 73 1.97 12.93 -5.44
C GLU A 73 2.52 14.18 -4.72
N ALA A 74 2.35 14.25 -3.40
CA ALA A 74 2.84 15.36 -2.59
C ALA A 74 4.36 15.52 -2.72
N ARG A 75 5.11 14.41 -2.72
CA ARG A 75 6.57 14.45 -2.84
C ARG A 75 7.04 14.86 -4.24
N LEU A 76 6.42 14.33 -5.30
CA LEU A 76 6.73 14.72 -6.68
C LEU A 76 6.40 16.20 -6.92
N LYS A 77 5.29 16.70 -6.38
CA LYS A 77 4.93 18.12 -6.43
C LYS A 77 5.94 19.00 -5.70
N ALA A 78 6.40 18.58 -4.51
CA ALA A 78 7.43 19.31 -3.76
C ALA A 78 8.78 19.36 -4.50
N LEU A 79 9.07 18.36 -5.34
CA LEU A 79 10.25 18.30 -6.20
C LEU A 79 10.07 19.01 -7.56
N GLY A 80 8.89 19.63 -7.80
CA GLY A 80 8.62 20.33 -9.06
C GLY A 80 8.41 19.42 -10.27
N ALA A 81 8.10 18.14 -10.06
CA ALA A 81 7.85 17.20 -11.15
C ALA A 81 6.61 17.63 -11.97
N PRO A 82 6.67 17.62 -13.30
CA PRO A 82 5.54 18.01 -14.16
C PRO A 82 4.55 16.86 -14.33
N VAL A 83 3.91 16.42 -13.24
CA VAL A 83 2.94 15.31 -13.27
C VAL A 83 1.58 15.74 -12.75
N GLU A 84 0.53 15.29 -13.43
CA GLU A 84 -0.87 15.47 -13.02
C GLU A 84 -1.45 14.12 -12.62
N PHE A 85 -2.04 14.03 -11.43
CA PHE A 85 -2.62 12.79 -10.91
C PHE A 85 -4.15 12.86 -11.02
N ILE A 86 -4.74 11.83 -11.61
CA ILE A 86 -6.19 11.57 -11.58
C ILE A 86 -6.41 10.36 -10.69
N LYS A 87 -7.11 10.55 -9.57
CA LYS A 87 -7.27 9.53 -8.53
C LYS A 87 -8.72 9.06 -8.47
N ILE A 88 -8.93 7.76 -8.62
CA ILE A 88 -10.21 7.07 -8.59
C ILE A 88 -10.25 6.16 -7.38
N HIS A 89 -11.37 6.17 -6.65
CA HIS A 89 -11.60 5.31 -5.48
C HIS A 89 -10.43 5.35 -4.48
N ASN A 90 -9.84 6.54 -4.28
CA ASN A 90 -8.58 6.70 -3.57
C ASN A 90 -8.72 6.63 -2.05
N THR A 91 -9.86 7.06 -1.52
CA THR A 91 -10.12 7.03 -0.07
C THR A 91 -10.32 5.58 0.38
N PRO A 92 -9.53 5.09 1.36
CA PRO A 92 -9.70 3.74 1.88
C PRO A 92 -11.10 3.52 2.47
N ASP A 93 -11.73 2.42 2.10
CA ASP A 93 -13.01 1.98 2.64
C ASP A 93 -13.02 0.45 2.69
N GLY A 94 -13.02 -0.12 3.89
CA GLY A 94 -12.98 -1.57 4.12
C GLY A 94 -14.24 -2.31 3.68
N THR A 95 -15.32 -1.60 3.32
CA THR A 95 -16.51 -2.20 2.72
C THR A 95 -16.37 -2.44 1.21
N PHE A 96 -15.33 -1.89 0.58
CA PHE A 96 -15.06 -1.98 -0.86
C PHE A 96 -16.30 -1.66 -1.72
N PRO A 97 -16.85 -0.44 -1.62
CA PRO A 97 -18.11 -0.08 -2.26
C PRO A 97 -18.05 -0.16 -3.80
N ASN A 98 -16.84 -0.11 -4.37
CA ASN A 98 -16.59 -0.21 -5.81
C ASN A 98 -16.05 -1.60 -6.22
N GLY A 99 -16.22 -2.61 -5.36
CA GLY A 99 -15.73 -3.97 -5.55
C GLY A 99 -14.29 -4.18 -5.06
N ILE A 100 -13.88 -5.45 -4.95
CA ILE A 100 -12.52 -5.80 -4.54
C ILE A 100 -11.54 -5.31 -5.62
N PRO A 101 -10.47 -4.57 -5.26
CA PRO A 101 -9.49 -4.06 -6.21
C PRO A 101 -8.64 -5.21 -6.78
N ASN A 102 -9.19 -5.93 -7.75
CA ASN A 102 -8.48 -6.98 -8.47
C ASN A 102 -8.22 -6.52 -9.91
N PRO A 103 -7.05 -5.90 -10.19
CA PRO A 103 -6.74 -5.38 -11.51
C PRO A 103 -6.60 -6.47 -12.58
N LEU A 104 -6.62 -7.77 -12.23
CA LEU A 104 -6.64 -8.88 -13.18
C LEU A 104 -8.01 -9.08 -13.83
N LEU A 105 -9.08 -8.65 -13.16
CA LEU A 105 -10.45 -8.81 -13.63
C LEU A 105 -10.85 -7.64 -14.55
N PRO A 106 -11.35 -7.90 -15.77
CA PRO A 106 -11.77 -6.83 -16.69
C PRO A 106 -12.79 -5.86 -16.10
N GLU A 107 -13.76 -6.36 -15.34
CA GLU A 107 -14.82 -5.56 -14.69
C GLU A 107 -14.26 -4.55 -13.67
N CYS A 108 -13.12 -4.84 -13.04
CA CYS A 108 -12.46 -3.92 -12.11
C CYS A 108 -11.65 -2.82 -12.81
N ARG A 109 -11.61 -2.79 -14.16
CA ARG A 109 -10.84 -1.81 -14.95
C ARG A 109 -11.70 -0.73 -15.59
N ASP A 110 -13.02 -0.92 -15.63
CA ASP A 110 -13.92 -0.07 -16.41
C ASP A 110 -13.89 1.40 -15.94
N ASP A 111 -13.89 1.64 -14.63
CA ASP A 111 -13.83 3.00 -14.07
C ASP A 111 -12.50 3.67 -14.41
N THR A 112 -11.40 2.92 -14.37
CA THR A 112 -10.07 3.41 -14.76
C THR A 112 -10.03 3.80 -16.23
N ARG A 113 -10.64 2.99 -17.11
CA ARG A 113 -10.68 3.26 -18.56
C ARG A 113 -11.50 4.50 -18.89
N LYS A 114 -12.60 4.76 -18.17
CA LYS A 114 -13.49 5.91 -18.41
C LYS A 114 -12.89 7.25 -17.98
N ALA A 115 -11.80 7.25 -17.21
CA ALA A 115 -11.20 8.47 -16.68
C ALA A 115 -10.24 9.17 -17.67
N VAL A 116 -10.07 8.62 -18.88
CA VAL A 116 -9.20 9.14 -19.96
C VAL A 116 -9.89 9.10 -21.31
#